data_AF-A0A955WGV1-F1
#
_entry.id   AF-A0A955WGV1-F1
#
_cell.length_a   1.000
_cell.length_b   1.000
_cell.length_c   1.000
_cell.angle_alpha   90.00
_cell.angle_beta   90.00
_cell.angle_gamma   90.00
#
_symmetry.space_group_name_H-M   'P 1'
#
loop_
_entity.id
_entity.type
_entity.pdbx_description
1 polymer ?
#
loop_
_entity_poly.entity_id
_entity_poly.type
_entity_poly.pdbx_seq_one_letter_code
_entity_poly.pdbx_strand_id
1 'polypeptide(L)'
;MTDRVAITGIGLIGPAGIGLAACLARLAEGPLVAAQPPADEAPAVPAPALLDVPAGFKPQQYLERRKDLKLMARANRLAVAAACLACEDAGLDFAALCDAALMLGVGREPGSLDDILPALSRSHDEHGRVDLGRLVAEGMGCMNPLSSLKTLPNMSLAHVAIRLGAMGPSQTRCAGPDAGLAAVLEAVHALREGRAPLAIAGATDHRTSFTDRLTAARLAEAGEGDAEAPVAEGAALLVLEPLAAARARGARVYAVLDVAEKPGPEPAGAFGDCGAATALIDAVLAMARGEPGHAGSLVFAPPAIAADRRAPAVHIRRGDDPVAITGVGLATPLGQRMADFTPALLAGKCGTGPIQAFDAPGFPVKNACEIRDFSAEARLPAELHAAVAGLDDRKAELALAAAIDAVRSHGAFDPAAGVAYGTGLSSVSVRELEQDYLPFLTADGALDFAAFGRGPHPKRPQSPWRHLVDRPVDLLRRHLRLRGPGSCHFSACAAAAEAIGHAADRIRRGEVPMMLAGGADSMVHPFGMLPFILLGATSPEADPARAGRPFDQDRDG
;
A
#
# COMPACT_ATOMS: atom_id res chain seq x y z
N MET A 1 -1.03 -29.70 18.84
CA MET A 1 -0.08 -28.66 19.29
C MET A 1 0.16 -27.76 18.11
N THR A 2 -0.41 -26.56 18.12
CA THR A 2 -0.16 -25.54 17.10
C THR A 2 1.32 -25.17 17.15
N ASP A 3 2.00 -25.21 16.02
CA ASP A 3 3.43 -24.87 15.96
C ASP A 3 3.61 -23.40 16.38
N ARG A 4 4.25 -23.22 17.53
CA ARG A 4 4.67 -21.89 18.02
C ARG A 4 5.72 -21.34 17.07
N VAL A 5 5.71 -20.03 16.85
CA VAL A 5 6.66 -19.36 15.95
C VAL A 5 7.69 -18.61 16.78
N ALA A 6 8.96 -18.71 16.43
CA ALA A 6 10.07 -18.03 17.06
C ALA A 6 10.53 -16.86 16.19
N ILE A 7 10.92 -15.76 16.84
CA ILE A 7 11.70 -14.70 16.21
C ILE A 7 13.17 -15.07 16.34
N THR A 8 13.85 -15.28 15.22
CA THR A 8 15.24 -15.75 15.18
C THR A 8 16.22 -14.74 14.63
N GLY A 9 15.74 -13.69 13.96
CA GLY A 9 16.54 -12.57 13.49
C GLY A 9 15.76 -11.27 13.46
N ILE A 10 16.46 -10.16 13.70
CA ILE A 10 15.88 -8.82 13.75
C ILE A 10 16.75 -7.86 12.93
N GLY A 11 16.14 -7.23 11.93
CA GLY A 11 16.75 -6.18 11.13
C GLY A 11 16.05 -4.85 11.38
N LEU A 12 16.78 -3.88 11.94
CA LEU A 12 16.26 -2.56 12.25
C LEU A 12 17.06 -1.49 11.54
N ILE A 13 16.37 -0.56 10.89
CA ILE A 13 16.93 0.68 10.37
C ILE A 13 15.96 1.80 10.72
N GLY A 14 16.44 2.80 11.41
CA GLY A 14 15.60 3.92 11.82
C GLY A 14 16.43 5.07 12.37
N PRO A 15 15.76 6.08 12.93
CA PRO A 15 16.42 7.27 13.44
C PRO A 15 17.33 6.99 14.64
N ALA A 16 17.08 5.87 15.33
CA ALA A 16 17.95 5.38 16.40
C ALA A 16 19.26 4.73 15.92
N GLY A 17 19.37 4.32 14.65
CA GLY A 17 20.56 3.61 14.17
C GLY A 17 20.31 2.65 13.01
N ILE A 18 21.40 1.97 12.63
CA ILE A 18 21.40 0.94 11.59
C ILE A 18 21.85 -0.37 12.25
N GLY A 19 20.99 -1.37 12.25
CA GLY A 19 21.18 -2.65 12.93
C GLY A 19 20.70 -2.62 14.39
N LEU A 20 20.35 -3.81 14.91
CA LEU A 20 19.75 -3.98 16.24
C LEU A 20 20.61 -3.39 17.36
N ALA A 21 21.91 -3.68 17.38
CA ALA A 21 22.82 -3.24 18.44
C ALA A 21 22.94 -1.71 18.52
N ALA A 22 23.08 -1.03 17.37
CA ALA A 22 23.20 0.42 17.31
C ALA A 22 21.89 1.10 17.78
N CYS A 23 20.74 0.61 17.31
CA CYS A 23 19.44 1.13 17.74
C CYS A 23 19.25 1.00 19.26
N LEU A 24 19.55 -0.17 19.83
CA LEU A 24 19.41 -0.41 21.27
C LEU A 24 20.32 0.50 22.10
N ALA A 25 21.59 0.64 21.68
CA ALA A 25 22.54 1.53 22.35
C ALA A 25 22.04 2.97 22.35
N ARG A 26 21.62 3.50 21.19
CA ARG A 26 21.12 4.87 21.10
C ARG A 26 19.87 5.10 21.94
N LEU A 27 18.93 4.16 21.94
CA LEU A 27 17.70 4.31 22.71
C LEU A 27 17.90 4.15 24.23
N ALA A 28 19.04 3.60 24.67
CA ALA A 28 19.42 3.59 26.08
C ALA A 28 19.99 4.96 26.54
N GLU A 29 20.50 5.78 25.63
CA GLU A 29 21.04 7.11 25.91
C GLU A 29 19.97 8.18 26.16
N GLY A 30 18.69 7.87 25.85
CA GLY A 30 17.55 8.77 26.03
C GLY A 30 16.82 9.08 24.73
N PRO A 31 15.87 10.04 24.75
CA PRO A 31 14.99 10.30 23.62
C PRO A 31 15.76 10.72 22.36
N LEU A 32 15.14 10.45 21.21
CA LEU A 32 15.64 10.92 19.93
C LEU A 32 15.36 12.42 19.80
N VAL A 33 16.31 13.15 19.23
CA VAL A 33 16.17 14.58 18.98
C VAL A 33 15.80 14.75 17.52
N ALA A 34 14.62 15.28 17.28
CA ALA A 34 14.15 15.53 15.93
C ALA A 34 14.88 16.73 15.30
N ALA A 35 15.22 16.61 14.02
CA ALA A 35 15.82 17.66 13.23
C ALA A 35 14.75 18.64 12.72
N GLN A 36 15.18 19.86 12.39
CA GLN A 36 14.36 20.83 11.67
C GLN A 36 14.37 20.50 10.17
N PRO A 37 13.28 20.78 9.44
CA PRO A 37 13.25 20.61 8.00
C PRO A 37 14.27 21.52 7.29
N PRO A 38 14.60 21.23 6.01
CA PRO A 38 15.42 22.11 5.17
C PRO A 38 14.92 23.56 5.18
N ALA A 39 15.85 24.52 5.23
CA ALA A 39 15.51 25.93 5.45
C ALA A 39 14.70 26.57 4.31
N ASP A 40 14.86 26.05 3.08
CA ASP A 40 14.13 26.43 1.88
C ASP A 40 12.68 25.90 1.87
N GLU A 41 12.42 24.78 2.55
CA GLU A 41 11.09 24.20 2.69
C GLU A 41 10.35 24.64 3.96
N ALA A 42 11.07 25.12 4.98
CA ALA A 42 10.50 25.59 6.24
C ALA A 42 9.35 26.64 6.09
N PRO A 43 9.33 27.54 5.08
CA PRO A 43 8.20 28.45 4.87
C PRO A 43 6.93 27.77 4.36
N ALA A 44 7.03 26.52 3.90
CA ALA A 44 6.01 25.81 3.14
C ALA A 44 5.12 24.89 3.98
N VAL A 45 5.68 24.34 5.06
CA VAL A 45 5.01 23.39 5.94
C VAL A 45 5.16 23.87 7.38
N PRO A 46 4.07 24.08 8.14
CA PRO A 46 4.18 24.25 9.59
C PRO A 46 4.74 22.94 10.15
N ALA A 47 6.02 22.98 10.51
CA ALA A 47 6.94 21.85 10.52
C ALA A 47 6.59 20.77 11.58
N PRO A 48 6.18 19.55 11.19
CA PRO A 48 6.41 18.40 12.04
C PRO A 48 7.93 18.16 12.11
N ALA A 49 8.44 17.90 13.31
CA ALA A 49 9.86 17.63 13.50
C ALA A 49 10.28 16.34 12.77
N LEU A 50 11.54 16.25 12.35
CA LEU A 50 12.03 15.15 11.51
C LEU A 50 12.83 14.11 12.29
N LEU A 51 12.54 12.84 12.05
CA LEU A 51 13.37 11.74 12.51
C LEU A 51 13.84 10.94 11.29
N ASP A 52 15.01 11.30 10.76
CA ASP A 52 15.65 10.64 9.63
C ASP A 52 16.57 9.49 10.07
N VAL A 53 16.73 8.51 9.19
CA VAL A 53 17.78 7.48 9.34
C VAL A 53 19.14 8.17 9.28
N PRO A 54 20.13 7.78 10.12
CA PRO A 54 21.44 8.42 10.16
C PRO A 54 22.10 8.56 8.78
N ALA A 55 22.72 9.72 8.52
CA ALA A 55 23.37 10.06 7.26
C ALA A 55 24.46 9.07 6.81
N GLY A 56 24.98 8.24 7.73
CA GLY A 56 25.89 7.14 7.43
C GLY A 56 25.28 5.96 6.68
N PHE A 57 23.96 5.93 6.45
CA PHE A 57 23.29 4.84 5.74
C PHE A 57 23.71 4.75 4.27
N LYS A 58 24.26 3.59 3.91
CA LYS A 58 24.86 3.30 2.60
C LYS A 58 24.13 2.12 1.93
N PRO A 59 22.97 2.33 1.26
CA PRO A 59 22.12 1.25 0.76
C PRO A 59 22.81 0.29 -0.22
N GLN A 60 23.77 0.78 -1.00
CA GLN A 60 24.61 0.03 -1.93
C GLN A 60 25.34 -1.17 -1.32
N GLN A 61 25.59 -1.18 0.00
CA GLN A 61 26.26 -2.31 0.64
C GLN A 61 25.36 -3.55 0.78
N TYR A 62 24.04 -3.36 0.64
CA TYR A 62 23.05 -4.44 0.75
C TYR A 62 22.58 -4.94 -0.62
N LEU A 63 23.16 -4.46 -1.72
CA LEU A 63 22.75 -4.80 -3.08
C LEU A 63 23.88 -5.53 -3.81
N GLU A 64 23.52 -6.50 -4.65
CA GLU A 64 24.48 -7.18 -5.53
C GLU A 64 25.03 -6.23 -6.59
N ARG A 65 24.15 -5.45 -7.22
CA ARG A 65 24.52 -4.49 -8.27
C ARG A 65 24.18 -3.08 -7.82
N ARG A 66 25.20 -2.23 -7.70
CA ARG A 66 25.02 -0.81 -7.34
C ARG A 66 24.03 -0.06 -8.25
N LYS A 67 23.89 -0.48 -9.51
CA LYS A 67 22.98 0.15 -10.48
C LYS A 67 21.50 -0.06 -10.13
N ASP A 68 21.16 -1.09 -9.34
CA ASP A 68 19.79 -1.38 -8.95
C ASP A 68 19.19 -0.29 -8.05
N LEU A 69 20.04 0.53 -7.39
CA LEU A 69 19.60 1.74 -6.68
C LEU A 69 18.78 2.69 -7.56
N LYS A 70 19.02 2.71 -8.87
CA LYS A 70 18.29 3.56 -9.81
C LYS A 70 16.84 3.14 -9.97
N LEU A 71 16.46 1.94 -9.51
CA LEU A 71 15.12 1.36 -9.57
C LEU A 71 14.37 1.45 -8.23
N MET A 72 15.03 1.93 -7.18
CA MET A 72 14.51 1.84 -5.81
C MET A 72 14.17 3.22 -5.23
N ALA A 73 12.95 3.38 -4.73
CA ALA A 73 12.57 4.45 -3.83
C ALA A 73 13.27 4.31 -2.46
N ARG A 74 13.14 5.32 -1.59
CA ARG A 74 13.82 5.34 -0.29
C ARG A 74 13.35 4.20 0.61
N ALA A 75 12.04 3.98 0.74
CA ALA A 75 11.47 2.87 1.50
C ALA A 75 11.96 1.50 0.99
N ASN A 76 12.03 1.28 -0.33
CA ASN A 76 12.57 0.03 -0.91
C ASN A 76 14.00 -0.25 -0.41
N ARG A 77 14.84 0.80 -0.33
CA ARG A 77 16.23 0.67 0.13
C ARG A 77 16.31 0.33 1.62
N LEU A 78 15.44 0.92 2.42
CA LEU A 78 15.32 0.64 3.86
C LEU A 78 14.87 -0.81 4.09
N ALA A 79 13.81 -1.24 3.39
CA ALA A 79 13.29 -2.61 3.46
C ALA A 79 14.33 -3.66 3.10
N VAL A 80 15.03 -3.50 1.97
CA VAL A 80 16.09 -4.43 1.55
C VAL A 80 17.22 -4.50 2.58
N ALA A 81 17.66 -3.35 3.08
CA ALA A 81 18.73 -3.31 4.07
C ALA A 81 18.29 -3.94 5.41
N ALA A 82 17.08 -3.68 5.88
CA ALA A 82 16.53 -4.31 7.08
C ALA A 82 16.37 -5.84 6.88
N ALA A 83 15.97 -6.30 5.69
CA ALA A 83 15.84 -7.71 5.40
C ALA A 83 17.20 -8.43 5.47
N CYS A 84 18.24 -7.84 4.87
CA CYS A 84 19.61 -8.35 4.94
C CYS A 84 20.09 -8.43 6.40
N LEU A 85 19.93 -7.36 7.17
CA LEU A 85 20.31 -7.32 8.60
C LEU A 85 19.56 -8.40 9.41
N ALA A 86 18.28 -8.63 9.14
CA ALA A 86 17.49 -9.65 9.83
C ALA A 86 18.01 -11.07 9.51
N CYS A 87 18.35 -11.34 8.25
CA CYS A 87 18.89 -12.63 7.82
C CYS A 87 20.30 -12.87 8.38
N GLU A 88 21.15 -11.85 8.38
CA GLU A 88 22.49 -11.87 9.00
C GLU A 88 22.39 -12.19 10.50
N ASP A 89 21.48 -11.51 11.21
CA ASP A 89 21.24 -11.74 12.65
C ASP A 89 20.69 -13.16 12.94
N ALA A 90 19.86 -13.70 12.04
CA ALA A 90 19.35 -15.08 12.13
C ALA A 90 20.41 -16.16 11.79
N GLY A 91 21.56 -15.76 11.23
CA GLY A 91 22.57 -16.67 10.70
C GLY A 91 22.05 -17.52 9.53
N LEU A 92 21.21 -16.94 8.67
CA LEU A 92 20.67 -17.61 7.47
C LEU A 92 21.48 -17.27 6.22
N ASP A 93 21.65 -18.27 5.35
CA ASP A 93 22.16 -18.05 4.00
C ASP A 93 21.00 -17.81 3.01
N PHE A 94 21.31 -17.24 1.84
CA PHE A 94 20.27 -16.98 0.83
C PHE A 94 19.66 -18.27 0.25
N ALA A 95 20.38 -19.40 0.29
CA ALA A 95 19.86 -20.67 -0.20
C ALA A 95 18.67 -21.17 0.64
N ALA A 96 18.70 -20.94 1.95
CA ALA A 96 17.61 -21.27 2.86
C ALA A 96 16.36 -20.39 2.69
N LEU A 97 16.43 -19.30 1.90
CA LEU A 97 15.35 -18.33 1.75
C LEU A 97 14.46 -18.56 0.53
N CYS A 98 14.80 -19.52 -0.34
CA CYS A 98 14.08 -19.78 -1.59
C CYS A 98 12.57 -19.94 -1.39
N ASP A 99 12.15 -20.69 -0.37
CA ASP A 99 10.73 -20.93 -0.08
C ASP A 99 10.18 -20.04 1.04
N ALA A 100 10.91 -18.98 1.43
CA ALA A 100 10.48 -18.09 2.50
C ALA A 100 9.23 -17.32 2.10
N ALA A 101 8.25 -17.26 3.01
CA ALA A 101 7.13 -16.33 2.89
C ALA A 101 7.59 -14.90 3.20
N LEU A 102 7.06 -13.92 2.48
CA LEU A 102 7.40 -12.52 2.65
C LEU A 102 6.15 -11.67 2.91
N MET A 103 6.08 -11.03 4.08
CA MET A 103 4.91 -10.24 4.46
C MET A 103 5.36 -8.85 4.89
N LEU A 104 4.95 -7.80 4.18
CA LEU A 104 5.44 -6.45 4.46
C LEU A 104 4.31 -5.45 4.57
N GLY A 105 4.24 -4.78 5.71
CA GLY A 105 3.50 -3.54 5.88
C GLY A 105 4.29 -2.38 5.26
N VAL A 106 3.64 -1.60 4.40
CA VAL A 106 4.28 -0.45 3.78
C VAL A 106 3.43 0.79 4.08
N GLY A 107 4.10 1.88 4.45
CA GLY A 107 3.44 3.17 4.60
C GLY A 107 2.85 3.69 3.29
N ARG A 108 2.28 4.88 3.34
CA ARG A 108 1.87 5.56 2.11
C ARG A 108 3.14 6.03 1.41
N GLU A 109 3.46 5.47 0.25
CA GLU A 109 4.47 6.04 -0.63
C GLU A 109 3.79 7.05 -1.56
N PRO A 110 3.86 8.37 -1.29
CA PRO A 110 3.49 9.34 -2.31
C PRO A 110 4.45 9.18 -3.50
N GLY A 111 3.93 9.31 -4.72
CA GLY A 111 4.79 9.44 -5.88
C GLY A 111 5.75 10.62 -5.72
N SER A 112 6.94 10.53 -6.30
CA SER A 112 7.88 11.66 -6.26
C SER A 112 7.40 12.76 -7.21
N LEU A 113 7.22 13.97 -6.70
CA LEU A 113 6.96 15.14 -7.54
C LEU A 113 8.09 15.36 -8.55
N ASP A 114 9.31 14.98 -8.23
CA ASP A 114 10.47 15.10 -9.13
C ASP A 114 10.26 14.33 -10.45
N ASP A 115 9.44 13.28 -10.46
CA ASP A 115 9.17 12.49 -11.66
C ASP A 115 8.07 13.11 -12.55
N ILE A 116 7.23 14.01 -12.00
CA ILE A 116 6.09 14.62 -12.69
C ILE A 116 6.33 16.10 -13.00
N LEU A 117 6.97 16.85 -12.11
CA LEU A 117 7.20 18.29 -12.22
C LEU A 117 7.92 18.70 -13.52
N PRO A 118 8.97 18.00 -14.00
CA PRO A 118 9.61 18.36 -15.27
C PRO A 118 8.66 18.25 -16.46
N ALA A 119 7.80 17.23 -16.48
CA ALA A 119 6.81 17.07 -17.53
C ALA A 119 5.73 18.15 -17.43
N LEU A 120 5.25 18.42 -16.21
CA LEU A 120 4.23 19.43 -15.93
C LEU A 120 4.70 20.85 -16.30
N SER A 121 5.93 21.21 -15.93
CA SER A 121 6.53 22.51 -16.25
C SER A 121 6.61 22.77 -17.76
N ARG A 122 6.78 21.72 -18.58
CA ARG A 122 6.86 21.84 -20.04
C ARG A 122 5.53 21.71 -20.77
N SER A 123 4.47 21.39 -20.05
CA SER A 123 3.19 21.00 -20.64
C SER A 123 2.01 21.81 -20.13
N HIS A 124 2.23 23.06 -19.73
CA HIS A 124 1.14 23.97 -19.39
C HIS A 124 1.02 25.14 -20.38
N ASP A 125 -0.19 25.67 -20.49
CA ASP A 125 -0.51 26.88 -21.24
C ASP A 125 -0.28 28.15 -20.41
N GLU A 126 -0.41 29.32 -21.04
CA GLU A 126 -0.28 30.63 -20.38
C GLU A 126 -1.34 30.90 -19.30
N HIS A 127 -2.38 30.07 -19.22
CA HIS A 127 -3.46 30.15 -18.23
C HIS A 127 -3.25 29.19 -17.05
N GLY A 128 -2.13 28.47 -16.99
CA GLY A 128 -1.84 27.51 -15.93
C GLY A 128 -2.66 26.22 -16.03
N ARG A 129 -3.04 25.80 -17.24
CA ARG A 129 -3.70 24.51 -17.50
C ARG A 129 -2.77 23.55 -18.23
N VAL A 130 -2.93 22.25 -18.00
CA VAL A 130 -2.14 21.23 -18.67
C VAL A 130 -2.60 21.10 -20.13
N ASP A 131 -1.67 21.33 -21.05
CA ASP A 131 -1.80 21.07 -22.47
C ASP A 131 -1.30 19.64 -22.79
N LEU A 132 -2.23 18.75 -23.12
CA LEU A 132 -1.94 17.35 -23.40
C LEU A 132 -1.11 17.14 -24.69
N GLY A 133 -1.21 18.06 -25.66
CA GLY A 133 -0.39 18.02 -26.87
C GLY A 133 1.07 18.33 -26.55
N ARG A 134 1.32 19.37 -25.75
CA ARG A 134 2.67 19.69 -25.24
C ARG A 134 3.17 18.65 -24.25
N LEU A 135 2.29 18.03 -23.45
CA LEU A 135 2.66 16.90 -22.60
C LEU A 135 3.28 15.77 -23.41
N VAL A 136 2.71 15.42 -24.56
CA VAL A 136 3.31 14.41 -25.45
C VAL A 136 4.57 14.93 -26.14
N ALA A 137 4.52 16.12 -26.73
CA ALA A 137 5.60 16.63 -27.57
C ALA A 137 6.85 17.05 -26.79
N GLU A 138 6.68 17.62 -25.60
CA GLU A 138 7.74 18.26 -24.80
C GLU A 138 7.91 17.64 -23.41
N GLY A 139 6.83 17.14 -22.79
CA GLY A 139 6.84 16.62 -21.42
C GLY A 139 7.23 15.14 -21.30
N MET A 140 6.73 14.29 -22.21
CA MET A 140 6.87 12.84 -22.15
C MET A 140 8.34 12.40 -22.17
N GLY A 141 9.19 13.07 -22.95
CA GLY A 141 10.63 12.78 -23.02
C GLY A 141 11.41 13.14 -21.74
N CYS A 142 10.81 13.88 -20.81
CA CYS A 142 11.41 14.25 -19.53
C CYS A 142 10.99 13.36 -18.38
N MET A 143 9.99 12.49 -18.57
CA MET A 143 9.54 11.56 -17.55
C MET A 143 10.51 10.39 -17.42
N ASN A 144 10.69 9.92 -16.19
CA ASN A 144 11.37 8.65 -15.95
C ASN A 144 10.40 7.50 -16.23
N PRO A 145 10.63 6.62 -17.22
CA PRO A 145 9.71 5.51 -17.52
C PRO A 145 9.54 4.55 -16.33
N LEU A 146 10.52 4.53 -15.43
CA LEU A 146 10.57 3.64 -14.27
C LEU A 146 9.98 4.29 -13.01
N SER A 147 9.49 5.53 -13.06
CA SER A 147 8.94 6.22 -11.87
C SER A 147 7.79 5.43 -11.24
N SER A 148 6.83 4.99 -12.05
CA SER A 148 5.70 4.17 -11.57
C SER A 148 6.14 2.82 -11.00
N LEU A 149 7.25 2.26 -11.47
CA LEU A 149 7.83 1.03 -10.91
C LEU A 149 8.66 1.28 -9.65
N LYS A 150 8.97 2.53 -9.28
CA LYS A 150 9.73 2.83 -8.07
C LYS A 150 8.86 2.99 -6.85
N THR A 151 7.72 3.67 -7.03
CA THR A 151 6.86 4.18 -5.94
C THR A 151 5.59 3.35 -5.76
N LEU A 152 5.50 2.21 -6.44
CA LEU A 152 4.46 1.22 -6.20
C LEU A 152 4.66 0.64 -4.79
N PRO A 153 3.64 0.62 -3.91
CA PRO A 153 3.83 0.16 -2.52
C PRO A 153 4.41 -1.26 -2.41
N ASN A 154 4.11 -2.14 -3.38
CA ASN A 154 4.61 -3.51 -3.41
C ASN A 154 6.09 -3.63 -3.81
N MET A 155 6.73 -2.55 -4.25
CA MET A 155 8.12 -2.58 -4.73
C MET A 155 9.11 -2.80 -3.59
N SER A 156 8.81 -2.30 -2.39
CA SER A 156 9.60 -2.60 -1.20
C SER A 156 9.70 -4.12 -0.98
N LEU A 157 8.57 -4.84 -1.09
CA LEU A 157 8.56 -6.30 -0.96
C LEU A 157 9.20 -6.99 -2.16
N ALA A 158 8.94 -6.53 -3.39
CA ALA A 158 9.50 -7.11 -4.60
C ALA A 158 11.03 -7.04 -4.60
N HIS A 159 11.62 -5.92 -4.18
CA HIS A 159 13.07 -5.79 -4.07
C HIS A 159 13.66 -6.65 -2.95
N VAL A 160 12.95 -6.84 -1.84
CA VAL A 160 13.34 -7.83 -0.81
C VAL A 160 13.33 -9.23 -1.41
N ALA A 161 12.26 -9.63 -2.09
CA ALA A 161 12.14 -10.94 -2.74
C ALA A 161 13.29 -11.21 -3.72
N ILE A 162 13.54 -10.26 -4.63
CA ILE A 162 14.63 -10.35 -5.61
C ILE A 162 15.99 -10.44 -4.91
N ARG A 163 16.22 -9.63 -3.87
CA ARG A 163 17.50 -9.62 -3.16
C ARG A 163 17.78 -10.94 -2.44
N LEU A 164 16.74 -11.52 -1.85
CA LEU A 164 16.86 -12.74 -1.04
C LEU A 164 16.72 -14.02 -1.86
N GLY A 165 16.26 -13.94 -3.11
CA GLY A 165 15.90 -15.10 -3.93
C GLY A 165 14.65 -15.83 -3.43
N ALA A 166 13.78 -15.16 -2.67
CA ALA A 166 12.60 -15.75 -2.06
C ALA A 166 11.42 -15.79 -3.04
N MET A 167 10.82 -16.97 -3.18
CA MET A 167 9.74 -17.32 -4.11
C MET A 167 8.50 -17.88 -3.39
N GLY A 168 8.49 -17.88 -2.05
CA GLY A 168 7.34 -18.26 -1.25
C GLY A 168 6.19 -17.23 -1.31
N PRO A 169 5.09 -17.49 -0.57
CA PRO A 169 3.94 -16.60 -0.52
C PRO A 169 4.35 -15.17 -0.15
N SER A 170 3.96 -14.19 -0.96
CA SER A 170 4.34 -12.80 -0.78
C SER A 170 3.12 -11.88 -0.74
N GLN A 171 3.02 -11.02 0.26
CA GLN A 171 1.92 -10.05 0.40
C GLN A 171 2.40 -8.71 0.93
N THR A 172 1.95 -7.63 0.29
CA THR A 172 2.13 -6.26 0.77
C THR A 172 0.81 -5.68 1.23
N ARG A 173 0.81 -5.17 2.45
CA ARG A 173 -0.31 -4.46 3.06
C ARG A 173 0.05 -2.99 3.18
N CYS A 174 -0.85 -2.12 2.77
CA CYS A 174 -0.68 -0.69 2.92
C CYS A 174 -1.82 -0.11 3.73
N ALA A 175 -1.52 1.02 4.37
CA ALA A 175 -2.40 1.81 5.22
C ALA A 175 -2.66 1.23 6.62
N GLY A 176 -2.77 2.15 7.58
CA GLY A 176 -2.92 1.86 9.00
C GLY A 176 -1.58 1.78 9.77
N PRO A 177 -1.52 2.30 11.01
CA PRO A 177 -0.37 2.13 11.90
C PRO A 177 -0.17 0.68 12.36
N ASP A 178 -1.01 -0.25 11.95
CA ASP A 178 -0.95 -1.68 12.29
C ASP A 178 -0.45 -2.55 11.14
N ALA A 179 -0.21 -2.01 9.95
CA ALA A 179 0.15 -2.78 8.75
C ALA A 179 1.34 -3.74 8.95
N GLY A 180 2.37 -3.30 9.70
CA GLY A 180 3.52 -4.13 10.04
C GLY A 180 3.19 -5.30 10.94
N LEU A 181 2.35 -5.07 11.95
CA LEU A 181 1.87 -6.10 12.85
C LEU A 181 0.98 -7.11 12.12
N ALA A 182 0.11 -6.61 11.26
CA ALA A 182 -0.78 -7.40 10.42
C ALA A 182 0.00 -8.28 9.42
N ALA A 183 1.15 -7.81 8.95
CA ALA A 183 2.07 -8.58 8.12
C ALA A 183 2.79 -9.69 8.91
N VAL A 184 3.26 -9.40 10.13
CA VAL A 184 3.83 -10.42 11.04
C VAL A 184 2.80 -11.51 11.36
N LEU A 185 1.55 -11.13 11.62
CA LEU A 185 0.47 -12.09 11.86
C LEU A 185 0.23 -13.01 10.66
N GLU A 186 0.17 -12.46 9.44
CA GLU A 186 -0.02 -13.28 8.24
C GLU A 186 1.17 -14.23 7.99
N ALA A 187 2.39 -13.80 8.31
CA ALA A 187 3.57 -14.66 8.25
C ALA A 187 3.48 -15.82 9.25
N VAL A 188 3.00 -15.56 10.48
CA VAL A 188 2.76 -16.61 11.48
C VAL A 188 1.71 -17.61 10.97
N HIS A 189 0.65 -17.14 10.33
CA HIS A 189 -0.33 -18.04 9.71
C HIS A 189 0.28 -18.86 8.58
N ALA A 190 1.07 -18.26 7.68
CA ALA A 190 1.74 -18.98 6.60
C ALA A 190 2.64 -20.12 7.12
N LEU A 191 3.38 -19.87 8.21
CA LEU A 191 4.20 -20.89 8.88
C LEU A 191 3.34 -21.99 9.52
N ARG A 192 2.32 -21.62 10.31
CA ARG A 192 1.42 -22.58 10.99
C ARG A 192 0.62 -23.43 10.00
N GLU A 193 0.34 -22.90 8.83
CA GLU A 193 -0.36 -23.60 7.75
C GLU A 193 0.57 -24.47 6.91
N GLY A 194 1.89 -24.40 7.14
CA GLY A 194 2.89 -25.13 6.36
C GLY A 194 3.05 -24.62 4.94
N ARG A 195 2.64 -23.37 4.65
CA ARG A 195 2.80 -22.74 3.33
C ARG A 195 4.23 -22.28 3.06
N ALA A 196 5.02 -22.11 4.12
CA ALA A 196 6.44 -21.81 4.04
C ALA A 196 7.18 -22.40 5.26
N PRO A 197 8.45 -22.81 5.11
CA PRO A 197 9.28 -23.28 6.22
C PRO A 197 9.84 -22.14 7.09
N LEU A 198 9.88 -20.93 6.52
CA LEU A 198 10.45 -19.71 7.06
C LEU A 198 9.61 -18.52 6.58
N ALA A 199 9.55 -17.44 7.36
CA ALA A 199 9.01 -16.19 6.87
C ALA A 199 9.87 -14.98 7.25
N ILE A 200 9.84 -13.96 6.40
CA ILE A 200 10.39 -12.63 6.69
C ILE A 200 9.22 -11.66 6.71
N ALA A 201 9.04 -10.98 7.84
CA ALA A 201 7.89 -10.11 8.01
C ALA A 201 8.19 -8.83 8.78
N GLY A 202 7.47 -7.75 8.49
CA GLY A 202 7.65 -6.51 9.21
C GLY A 202 7.06 -5.30 8.49
N ALA A 203 7.70 -4.15 8.62
CA ALA A 203 7.29 -2.93 7.94
C ALA A 203 8.42 -2.05 7.43
N THR A 204 8.10 -1.19 6.47
CA THR A 204 8.95 -0.09 6.01
C THR A 204 8.12 1.16 5.75
N ASP A 205 8.70 2.33 5.99
CA ASP A 205 8.08 3.61 5.67
C ASP A 205 9.13 4.70 5.41
N HIS A 206 8.74 5.69 4.61
CA HIS A 206 9.53 6.88 4.33
C HIS A 206 8.60 8.08 4.21
N ARG A 207 8.47 8.85 5.30
CA ARG A 207 7.58 10.02 5.37
C ARG A 207 8.31 11.35 5.57
N THR A 208 9.59 11.39 5.23
CA THR A 208 10.44 12.58 5.42
C THR A 208 10.60 13.40 4.14
N SER A 209 9.81 13.13 3.10
CA SER A 209 9.73 14.00 1.92
C SER A 209 8.93 15.29 2.21
N PHE A 210 9.11 16.30 1.35
CA PHE A 210 8.32 17.53 1.40
C PHE A 210 6.81 17.27 1.37
N THR A 211 6.36 16.42 0.45
CA THR A 211 4.94 16.11 0.25
C THR A 211 4.34 15.37 1.42
N ASP A 212 5.10 14.47 2.04
CA ASP A 212 4.68 13.76 3.26
C ASP A 212 4.48 14.71 4.44
N ARG A 213 5.45 15.63 4.64
CA ARG A 213 5.37 16.66 5.68
C ARG A 213 4.16 17.56 5.48
N LEU A 214 3.96 18.05 4.26
CA LEU A 214 2.79 18.86 3.91
C LEU A 214 1.50 18.10 4.20
N THR A 215 1.41 16.85 3.75
CA THR A 215 0.23 16.01 3.99
C THR A 215 -0.04 15.83 5.47
N ALA A 216 0.99 15.56 6.28
CA ALA A 216 0.86 15.44 7.74
C ALA A 216 0.35 16.73 8.38
N ALA A 217 0.92 17.89 8.03
CA ALA A 217 0.49 19.18 8.54
C ALA A 217 -0.98 19.48 8.19
N ARG A 218 -1.42 19.17 6.97
CA ARG A 218 -2.81 19.39 6.54
C ARG A 218 -3.81 18.45 7.19
N LEU A 219 -3.43 17.19 7.41
CA LEU A 219 -4.26 16.26 8.19
C LEU A 219 -4.43 16.76 9.63
N ALA A 220 -3.37 17.29 10.23
CA ALA A 220 -3.45 17.87 11.57
C ALA A 220 -4.35 19.13 11.61
N GLU A 221 -4.24 20.04 10.63
CA GLU A 221 -5.15 21.20 10.50
C GLU A 221 -6.63 20.79 10.35
N ALA A 222 -6.88 19.63 9.74
CA ALA A 222 -8.22 19.08 9.56
C ALA A 222 -8.76 18.32 10.79
N GLY A 223 -7.95 18.15 11.84
CA GLY A 223 -8.29 17.30 12.99
C GLY A 223 -8.25 15.79 12.68
N GLU A 224 -7.60 15.41 11.58
CA GLU A 224 -7.40 14.02 11.13
C GLU A 224 -5.93 13.57 11.26
N GLY A 225 -5.15 14.21 12.12
CA GLY A 225 -3.74 13.87 12.39
C GLY A 225 -3.21 14.61 13.62
N ASP A 226 -2.02 14.20 14.09
CA ASP A 226 -1.33 14.85 15.20
C ASP A 226 -0.33 15.90 14.66
N ALA A 227 -0.49 17.16 15.11
CA ALA A 227 0.37 18.28 14.72
C ALA A 227 1.75 18.22 15.39
N GLU A 228 1.86 17.54 16.54
CA GLU A 228 3.09 17.45 17.34
C GLU A 228 3.90 16.19 17.01
N ALA A 229 3.28 15.20 16.36
CA ALA A 229 3.96 13.97 15.98
C ALA A 229 5.03 14.22 14.90
N PRO A 230 6.29 13.81 15.14
CA PRO A 230 7.34 13.92 14.13
C PRO A 230 7.06 12.97 12.97
N VAL A 231 7.41 13.39 11.75
CA VAL A 231 7.47 12.46 10.62
C VAL A 231 8.82 11.75 10.62
N ALA A 232 8.80 10.46 10.25
CA ALA A 232 9.96 9.60 10.35
C ALA A 232 10.11 8.69 9.12
N GLU A 233 11.29 8.11 8.98
CA GLU A 233 11.57 7.01 8.06
C GLU A 233 12.22 5.83 8.79
N GLY A 234 11.99 4.62 8.29
CA GLY A 234 12.60 3.42 8.87
C GLY A 234 12.04 2.12 8.30
N ALA A 235 12.71 1.02 8.65
CA ALA A 235 12.27 -0.33 8.37
C ALA A 235 12.62 -1.28 9.52
N ALA A 236 11.72 -2.20 9.81
CA ALA A 236 11.87 -3.22 10.84
C ALA A 236 11.35 -4.55 10.32
N LEU A 237 12.25 -5.51 10.09
CA LEU A 237 11.95 -6.83 9.53
C LEU A 237 12.43 -7.92 10.49
N LEU A 238 11.64 -8.98 10.59
CA LEU A 238 11.85 -10.12 11.46
C LEU A 238 12.02 -11.38 10.63
N VAL A 239 12.91 -12.25 11.06
CA VAL A 239 12.98 -13.65 10.61
C VAL A 239 12.15 -14.50 11.57
N LEU A 240 11.17 -15.20 11.02
CA LEU A 240 10.20 -16.02 11.75
C LEU A 240 10.34 -17.49 11.34
N GLU A 241 10.47 -18.36 12.33
CA GLU A 241 10.61 -19.81 12.13
C GLU A 241 9.65 -20.60 13.01
N PRO A 242 9.18 -21.78 12.58
CA PRO A 242 8.61 -22.74 13.51
C PRO A 242 9.61 -22.99 14.67
N LEU A 243 9.16 -22.87 15.92
CA LEU A 243 10.03 -22.95 17.10
C LEU A 243 10.84 -24.25 17.16
N ALA A 244 10.25 -25.35 16.68
CA ALA A 244 10.94 -26.64 16.57
C ALA A 244 12.10 -26.59 15.57
N ALA A 245 11.90 -25.99 14.39
CA ALA A 245 12.92 -25.83 13.36
C ALA A 245 14.05 -24.90 13.82
N ALA A 246 13.70 -23.76 14.44
CA ALA A 246 14.66 -22.83 15.03
C ALA A 246 15.58 -23.54 16.05
N ARG A 247 14.99 -24.33 16.96
CA ARG A 247 15.75 -25.10 17.95
C ARG A 247 16.62 -26.19 17.31
N ALA A 248 16.12 -26.86 16.28
CA ALA A 248 16.84 -27.94 15.61
C ALA A 248 18.12 -27.45 14.94
N ARG A 249 18.10 -26.24 14.34
CA ARG A 249 19.30 -25.63 13.74
C ARG A 249 20.16 -24.82 14.73
N GLY A 250 19.81 -24.81 16.03
CA GLY A 250 20.54 -24.05 17.06
C GLY A 250 20.41 -22.54 16.94
N ALA A 251 19.32 -22.04 16.35
CA ALA A 251 19.08 -20.61 16.18
C ALA A 251 18.96 -19.90 17.53
N ARG A 252 19.43 -18.64 17.58
CA ARG A 252 19.07 -17.72 18.66
C ARG A 252 17.56 -17.48 18.59
N VAL A 253 16.87 -17.54 19.74
CA VAL A 253 15.45 -17.21 19.84
C VAL A 253 15.30 -15.97 20.70
N TYR A 254 14.84 -14.88 20.09
CA TYR A 254 14.58 -13.62 20.77
C TYR A 254 13.27 -13.66 21.55
N ALA A 255 12.21 -14.15 20.92
CA ALA A 255 10.92 -14.36 21.53
C ALA A 255 10.13 -15.46 20.80
N VAL A 256 9.05 -15.90 21.44
CA VAL A 256 8.09 -16.84 20.87
C VAL A 256 6.75 -16.14 20.70
N LEU A 257 6.28 -16.11 19.47
CA LEU A 257 5.00 -15.57 19.07
C LEU A 257 3.91 -16.62 19.27
N ASP A 258 2.83 -16.21 19.94
CA ASP A 258 1.65 -17.04 20.09
C ASP A 258 0.41 -16.28 19.64
N VAL A 259 -0.27 -16.69 18.59
CA VAL A 259 -1.53 -16.02 18.21
C VAL A 259 -2.63 -16.57 19.10
N ALA A 260 -3.29 -15.71 19.89
CA ALA A 260 -4.46 -16.16 20.64
C ALA A 260 -5.59 -16.51 19.69
N GLU A 261 -6.35 -17.54 20.07
CA GLU A 261 -7.57 -17.96 19.37
C GLU A 261 -8.70 -16.91 19.46
N LYS A 262 -8.52 -15.80 20.21
CA LYS A 262 -9.53 -14.76 20.39
C LYS A 262 -9.02 -13.36 20.02
N PRO A 263 -9.82 -12.59 19.25
CA PRO A 263 -9.52 -11.19 18.96
C PRO A 263 -9.53 -10.32 20.23
N GLY A 264 -8.71 -9.28 20.22
CA GLY A 264 -8.55 -8.28 21.29
C GLY A 264 -8.91 -6.89 20.77
N PRO A 265 -9.23 -5.92 21.65
CA PRO A 265 -9.73 -4.62 21.21
C PRO A 265 -8.72 -3.91 20.27
N GLU A 266 -9.24 -3.37 19.18
CA GLU A 266 -8.50 -2.47 18.30
C GLU A 266 -8.10 -1.21 19.09
N PRO A 267 -6.87 -0.68 18.96
CA PRO A 267 -6.54 0.63 19.52
C PRO A 267 -7.49 1.66 18.90
N ALA A 268 -8.31 2.32 19.72
CA ALA A 268 -9.10 3.46 19.28
C ALA A 268 -8.14 4.61 18.97
N GLY A 269 -7.89 4.89 17.69
CA GLY A 269 -7.02 5.97 17.26
C GLY A 269 -7.42 6.52 15.90
N ALA A 270 -7.48 7.84 15.80
CA ALA A 270 -7.72 8.55 14.56
C ALA A 270 -6.62 8.27 13.53
N PHE A 271 -6.96 8.49 12.27
CA PHE A 271 -6.04 8.41 11.13
C PHE A 271 -4.79 9.25 11.39
N GLY A 272 -3.65 8.75 10.89
CA GLY A 272 -2.39 9.49 10.90
C GLY A 272 -1.65 9.41 12.23
N ASP A 273 -0.92 8.32 12.44
CA ASP A 273 0.28 8.39 13.28
C ASP A 273 1.30 7.34 12.84
N CYS A 274 2.58 7.60 13.09
CA CYS A 274 3.78 6.88 12.63
C CYS A 274 3.95 5.48 13.25
N GLY A 275 2.85 4.75 13.48
CA GLY A 275 2.79 3.59 14.37
C GLY A 275 3.25 2.25 13.81
N ALA A 276 3.32 2.02 12.49
CA ALA A 276 3.54 0.66 11.97
C ALA A 276 4.97 0.14 12.16
N ALA A 277 5.97 0.96 11.84
CA ALA A 277 7.35 0.65 12.19
C ALA A 277 7.56 0.86 13.69
N THR A 278 7.03 1.93 14.28
CA THR A 278 7.27 2.29 15.70
C THR A 278 6.69 1.28 16.68
N ALA A 279 5.47 0.77 16.50
CA ALA A 279 4.87 -0.23 17.39
C ALA A 279 5.56 -1.60 17.28
N LEU A 280 5.98 -2.00 16.08
CA LEU A 280 6.81 -3.21 15.90
C LEU A 280 8.20 -3.00 16.50
N ILE A 281 8.81 -1.82 16.28
CA ILE A 281 10.10 -1.43 16.83
C ILE A 281 10.04 -1.41 18.35
N ASP A 282 9.05 -0.77 18.97
CA ASP A 282 8.86 -0.71 20.42
C ASP A 282 8.65 -2.09 21.02
N ALA A 283 7.84 -2.95 20.38
CA ALA A 283 7.69 -4.34 20.79
C ALA A 283 9.03 -5.11 20.70
N VAL A 284 9.76 -4.95 19.60
CA VAL A 284 11.07 -5.56 19.37
C VAL A 284 12.13 -5.04 20.35
N LEU A 285 12.09 -3.76 20.71
CA LEU A 285 13.00 -3.11 21.64
C LEU A 285 12.71 -3.52 23.08
N ALA A 286 11.44 -3.58 23.49
CA ALA A 286 11.03 -4.09 24.81
C ALA A 286 11.48 -5.54 24.98
N MET A 287 11.34 -6.36 23.93
CA MET A 287 11.85 -7.73 23.89
C MET A 287 13.37 -7.81 24.01
N ALA A 288 14.10 -6.96 23.28
CA ALA A 288 15.55 -6.95 23.28
C ALA A 288 16.17 -6.44 24.61
N ARG A 289 15.43 -5.64 25.39
CA ARG A 289 15.85 -5.10 26.70
C ARG A 289 15.65 -6.07 27.87
N GLY A 290 14.96 -7.19 27.67
CA GLY A 290 14.78 -8.21 28.71
C GLY A 290 13.97 -7.76 29.93
N GLU A 291 13.05 -6.79 29.76
CA GLU A 291 12.27 -6.22 30.85
C GLU A 291 11.35 -7.28 31.51
N PRO A 292 11.29 -7.37 32.87
CA PRO A 292 10.55 -8.43 33.57
C PRO A 292 9.06 -8.35 33.28
N GLY A 293 8.51 -9.42 32.69
CA GLY A 293 7.15 -9.49 32.15
C GLY A 293 7.11 -9.96 30.69
N HIS A 294 8.24 -9.87 29.97
CA HIS A 294 8.36 -10.17 28.54
C HIS A 294 9.22 -11.38 28.17
N ALA A 295 9.48 -12.31 29.09
CA ALA A 295 9.86 -13.69 28.73
C ALA A 295 8.69 -14.49 28.12
N GLY A 296 7.63 -13.79 27.68
CA GLY A 296 6.26 -14.27 27.56
C GLY A 296 5.81 -14.39 26.11
N SER A 297 4.89 -15.33 25.88
CA SER A 297 4.14 -15.45 24.63
C SER A 297 3.59 -14.09 24.21
N LEU A 298 3.97 -13.60 23.04
CA LEU A 298 3.33 -12.40 22.50
C LEU A 298 1.99 -12.83 21.90
N VAL A 299 0.91 -12.49 22.59
CA VAL A 299 -0.45 -12.81 22.16
C VAL A 299 -0.90 -11.83 21.10
N PHE A 300 -0.86 -12.23 19.83
CA PHE A 300 -1.56 -11.46 18.79
C PHE A 300 -3.04 -11.75 18.89
N ALA A 301 -3.82 -10.70 19.12
CA ALA A 301 -5.26 -10.75 19.11
C ALA A 301 -5.72 -9.99 17.85
N PRO A 302 -6.42 -10.62 16.88
CA PRO A 302 -7.00 -9.90 15.75
C PRO A 302 -7.92 -8.75 16.24
N PRO A 303 -8.15 -7.68 15.46
CA PRO A 303 -8.98 -6.56 15.90
C PRO A 303 -10.40 -7.03 16.27
N ALA A 304 -10.83 -6.74 17.51
CA ALA A 304 -12.09 -7.20 18.06
C ALA A 304 -13.26 -6.22 17.88
N ILE A 305 -14.38 -6.83 17.54
CA ILE A 305 -15.76 -6.40 17.67
C ILE A 305 -16.02 -5.91 19.11
N ALA A 306 -16.60 -4.71 19.25
CA ALA A 306 -17.07 -4.18 20.53
C ALA A 306 -17.93 -5.23 21.28
N ALA A 307 -17.51 -5.55 22.51
CA ALA A 307 -17.98 -6.67 23.30
C ALA A 307 -19.46 -6.57 23.69
N ASP A 308 -20.24 -7.60 23.33
CA ASP A 308 -21.35 -8.07 24.17
C ASP A 308 -20.84 -9.29 24.96
N ARG A 309 -20.94 -9.20 26.29
CA ARG A 309 -20.39 -10.20 27.23
C ARG A 309 -21.35 -11.38 27.34
N ARG A 310 -21.32 -12.29 26.37
CA ARG A 310 -21.62 -13.75 26.46
C ARG A 310 -21.75 -14.33 25.05
N ALA A 311 -20.71 -14.95 24.51
CA ALA A 311 -20.80 -15.81 23.32
C ALA A 311 -19.79 -16.98 23.41
N PRO A 312 -20.15 -18.18 22.92
CA PRO A 312 -19.39 -19.42 23.14
C PRO A 312 -18.07 -19.45 22.35
N ALA A 313 -17.15 -20.33 22.77
CA ALA A 313 -15.84 -20.52 22.15
C ALA A 313 -15.97 -20.90 20.66
N VAL A 314 -15.31 -20.15 19.78
CA VAL A 314 -15.17 -20.47 18.35
C VAL A 314 -13.99 -21.43 18.20
N HIS A 315 -14.25 -22.64 17.71
CA HIS A 315 -13.20 -23.60 17.36
C HIS A 315 -12.69 -23.29 15.94
N ILE A 316 -11.40 -22.98 15.80
CA ILE A 316 -10.71 -22.87 14.51
C ILE A 316 -10.59 -24.29 13.93
N ARG A 317 -11.44 -24.65 12.97
CA ARG A 317 -11.28 -25.88 12.18
C ARG A 317 -10.55 -25.52 10.89
N ARG A 318 -9.51 -26.29 10.54
CA ARG A 318 -8.99 -26.34 9.16
C ARG A 318 -10.13 -26.87 8.29
N GLY A 319 -10.84 -25.98 7.62
CA GLY A 319 -11.76 -26.35 6.55
C GLY A 319 -10.99 -26.40 5.25
N ASP A 320 -10.85 -27.59 4.65
CA ASP A 320 -10.65 -27.72 3.20
C ASP A 320 -11.92 -27.31 2.41
N ASP A 321 -12.94 -26.86 3.14
CA ASP A 321 -14.23 -26.41 2.62
C ASP A 321 -14.03 -25.17 1.72
N PRO A 322 -14.50 -25.24 0.46
CA PRO A 322 -14.52 -24.09 -0.42
C PRO A 322 -15.31 -22.93 0.19
N VAL A 323 -14.77 -21.72 0.10
CA VAL A 323 -15.50 -20.50 0.46
C VAL A 323 -16.47 -20.17 -0.67
N ALA A 324 -17.76 -20.09 -0.34
CA ALA A 324 -18.80 -19.80 -1.32
C ALA A 324 -18.83 -18.30 -1.69
N ILE A 325 -18.97 -18.00 -2.99
CA ILE A 325 -19.29 -16.66 -3.47
C ILE A 325 -20.80 -16.50 -3.44
N THR A 326 -21.30 -15.66 -2.53
CA THR A 326 -22.74 -15.50 -2.25
C THR A 326 -23.33 -14.18 -2.76
N GLY A 327 -22.50 -13.31 -3.32
CA GLY A 327 -22.89 -12.04 -3.91
C GLY A 327 -21.78 -11.52 -4.83
N VAL A 328 -22.18 -10.88 -5.93
CA VAL A 328 -21.24 -10.35 -6.93
C VAL A 328 -21.74 -8.99 -7.40
N GLY A 329 -20.82 -8.05 -7.54
CA GLY A 329 -21.04 -6.75 -8.18
C GLY A 329 -19.82 -6.38 -9.00
N LEU A 330 -20.04 -5.59 -10.05
CA LEU A 330 -18.99 -5.24 -11.00
C LEU A 330 -19.25 -3.89 -11.66
N ALA A 331 -18.20 -3.31 -12.21
CA ALA A 331 -18.26 -2.24 -13.18
C ALA A 331 -17.15 -2.52 -14.19
N THR A 332 -17.51 -2.86 -15.43
CA THR A 332 -16.55 -3.24 -16.46
C THR A 332 -16.92 -2.61 -17.81
N PRO A 333 -15.98 -2.54 -18.76
CA PRO A 333 -16.26 -2.08 -20.13
C PRO A 333 -17.28 -2.96 -20.88
N LEU A 334 -17.41 -4.23 -20.50
CA LEU A 334 -18.36 -5.18 -21.11
C LEU A 334 -19.75 -5.11 -20.49
N GLY A 335 -19.90 -4.40 -19.38
CA GLY A 335 -21.16 -4.29 -18.66
C GLY A 335 -20.93 -3.78 -17.24
N GLN A 336 -21.87 -2.96 -16.78
CA GLN A 336 -21.88 -2.42 -15.42
C GLN A 336 -22.79 -3.20 -14.46
N ARG A 337 -23.47 -4.25 -14.96
CA ARG A 337 -24.32 -5.17 -14.19
C ARG A 337 -24.11 -6.58 -14.71
N MET A 338 -24.27 -7.58 -13.85
CA MET A 338 -24.14 -9.00 -14.23
C MET A 338 -25.03 -9.38 -15.42
N ALA A 339 -26.26 -8.86 -15.47
CA ALA A 339 -27.22 -9.14 -16.55
C ALA A 339 -26.74 -8.69 -17.94
N ASP A 340 -25.92 -7.65 -18.02
CA ASP A 340 -25.35 -7.14 -19.27
C ASP A 340 -23.97 -7.77 -19.55
N PHE A 341 -23.17 -7.93 -18.49
CA PHE A 341 -21.80 -8.44 -18.56
C PHE A 341 -21.72 -9.90 -19.02
N THR A 342 -22.49 -10.80 -18.39
CA THR A 342 -22.43 -12.24 -18.69
C THR A 342 -22.68 -12.57 -20.17
N PRO A 343 -23.78 -12.09 -20.81
CA PRO A 343 -23.99 -12.39 -22.23
C PRO A 343 -22.95 -11.73 -23.14
N ALA A 344 -22.43 -10.55 -22.78
CA ALA A 344 -21.35 -9.90 -23.54
C ALA A 344 -20.04 -10.72 -23.49
N LEU A 345 -19.67 -11.21 -22.31
CA LEU A 345 -18.50 -12.05 -22.09
C LEU A 345 -18.62 -13.38 -22.84
N LEU A 346 -19.75 -14.08 -22.70
CA LEU A 346 -19.99 -15.37 -23.38
C LEU A 346 -20.00 -15.24 -24.91
N ALA A 347 -20.40 -14.07 -25.43
CA ALA A 347 -20.36 -13.77 -26.85
C ALA A 347 -18.95 -13.34 -27.35
N GLY A 348 -17.94 -13.30 -26.48
CA GLY A 348 -16.58 -12.90 -26.84
C GLY A 348 -16.47 -11.43 -27.27
N LYS A 349 -17.34 -10.54 -26.77
CA LYS A 349 -17.28 -9.12 -27.11
C LYS A 349 -15.98 -8.50 -26.59
N CYS A 350 -15.34 -7.67 -27.41
CA CYS A 350 -14.20 -6.87 -27.00
C CYS A 350 -14.69 -5.59 -26.31
N GLY A 351 -14.13 -5.29 -25.14
CA GLY A 351 -14.41 -4.06 -24.38
C GLY A 351 -13.48 -2.89 -24.73
N THR A 352 -12.51 -3.12 -25.61
CA THR A 352 -11.57 -2.10 -26.05
C THR A 352 -12.23 -1.15 -27.03
N GLY A 353 -12.00 0.14 -26.85
CA GLY A 353 -12.44 1.17 -27.78
C GLY A 353 -11.45 2.34 -27.79
N PRO A 354 -11.71 3.36 -28.64
CA PRO A 354 -10.95 4.60 -28.58
C PRO A 354 -11.07 5.24 -27.19
N ILE A 355 -9.98 5.84 -26.73
CA ILE A 355 -9.93 6.62 -25.49
C ILE A 355 -10.87 7.83 -25.61
N GLN A 356 -11.75 8.00 -24.64
CA GLN A 356 -12.69 9.12 -24.54
C GLN A 356 -12.61 9.83 -23.17
N ALA A 357 -11.89 9.26 -22.19
CA ALA A 357 -11.71 9.85 -20.88
C ALA A 357 -10.93 11.17 -20.90
N PHE A 358 -10.11 11.40 -21.93
CA PHE A 358 -9.38 12.63 -22.16
C PHE A 358 -9.08 12.80 -23.66
N ASP A 359 -8.81 14.03 -24.08
CA ASP A 359 -8.33 14.28 -25.43
C ASP A 359 -6.89 13.77 -25.56
N ALA A 360 -6.67 12.76 -26.40
CA ALA A 360 -5.38 12.08 -26.54
C ALA A 360 -4.68 12.40 -27.90
N PRO A 361 -4.61 13.66 -28.35
CA PRO A 361 -3.92 13.98 -29.59
C PRO A 361 -2.42 13.74 -29.37
N GLY A 362 -1.75 13.12 -30.35
CA GLY A 362 -0.32 12.79 -30.23
C GLY A 362 0.05 11.60 -29.35
N PHE A 363 -0.78 11.14 -28.40
CA PHE A 363 -0.47 9.94 -27.60
C PHE A 363 -0.21 8.73 -28.50
N PRO A 364 0.88 7.95 -28.31
CA PRO A 364 1.16 6.77 -29.13
C PRO A 364 0.07 5.69 -29.06
N VAL A 365 -0.64 5.63 -27.93
CA VAL A 365 -1.74 4.69 -27.68
C VAL A 365 -3.07 5.42 -27.81
N LYS A 366 -4.00 4.83 -28.57
CA LYS A 366 -5.32 5.42 -28.88
C LYS A 366 -6.49 4.67 -28.29
N ASN A 367 -6.24 3.47 -27.76
CA ASN A 367 -7.27 2.53 -27.36
C ASN A 367 -7.15 2.18 -25.87
N ALA A 368 -8.29 2.00 -25.21
CA ALA A 368 -8.38 1.59 -23.81
C ALA A 368 -9.68 0.81 -23.54
N CYS A 369 -9.70 0.11 -22.41
CA CYS A 369 -10.85 -0.60 -21.88
C CYS A 369 -11.60 0.30 -20.87
N GLU A 370 -12.23 1.36 -21.37
CA GLU A 370 -12.95 2.33 -20.53
C GLU A 370 -14.32 1.85 -20.08
N ILE A 371 -14.67 2.09 -18.81
CA ILE A 371 -16.04 1.93 -18.32
C ILE A 371 -16.83 3.19 -18.72
N ARG A 372 -17.57 3.11 -19.82
CA ARG A 372 -18.34 4.23 -20.40
C ARG A 372 -19.64 4.47 -19.64
N ASP A 373 -20.12 5.72 -19.66
CA ASP A 373 -21.41 6.14 -19.09
C ASP A 373 -21.60 5.74 -17.62
N PHE A 374 -20.51 5.73 -16.84
CA PHE A 374 -20.56 5.46 -15.41
C PHE A 374 -21.05 6.70 -14.65
N SER A 375 -22.01 6.51 -13.74
CA SER A 375 -22.49 7.55 -12.83
C SER A 375 -22.40 7.04 -11.39
N ALA A 376 -21.50 7.65 -10.60
CA ALA A 376 -21.37 7.37 -9.17
C ALA A 376 -22.67 7.75 -8.43
N GLU A 377 -23.26 8.91 -8.75
CA GLU A 377 -24.52 9.39 -8.18
C GLU A 377 -25.66 8.37 -8.32
N ALA A 378 -25.79 7.75 -9.50
CA ALA A 378 -26.84 6.78 -9.76
C ALA A 378 -26.62 5.43 -9.07
N ARG A 379 -25.35 5.06 -8.81
CA ARG A 379 -24.99 3.73 -8.28
C ARG A 379 -24.79 3.70 -6.77
N LEU A 380 -24.35 4.81 -6.19
CA LEU A 380 -23.98 4.91 -4.79
C LEU A 380 -25.13 5.47 -3.93
N PRO A 381 -25.28 5.01 -2.68
CA PRO A 381 -26.02 5.73 -1.65
C PRO A 381 -25.53 7.18 -1.51
N ALA A 382 -26.44 8.12 -1.23
CA ALA A 382 -26.12 9.55 -1.17
C ALA A 382 -24.96 9.90 -0.21
N GLU A 383 -24.87 9.22 0.92
CA GLU A 383 -23.76 9.38 1.89
C GLU A 383 -22.41 8.98 1.27
N LEU A 384 -22.35 7.83 0.61
CA LEU A 384 -21.13 7.33 -0.03
C LEU A 384 -20.74 8.20 -1.22
N HIS A 385 -21.71 8.61 -2.04
CA HIS A 385 -21.47 9.54 -3.14
C HIS A 385 -20.89 10.86 -2.62
N ALA A 386 -21.49 11.47 -1.59
CA ALA A 386 -20.99 12.71 -1.00
C ALA A 386 -19.57 12.55 -0.42
N ALA A 387 -19.23 11.37 0.11
CA ALA A 387 -17.92 11.10 0.69
C ALA A 387 -16.79 10.96 -0.35
N VAL A 388 -17.12 10.66 -1.62
CA VAL A 388 -16.15 10.55 -2.72
C VAL A 388 -16.29 11.64 -3.78
N ALA A 389 -17.38 12.40 -3.75
CA ALA A 389 -17.64 13.49 -4.69
C ALA A 389 -16.52 14.54 -4.63
N GLY A 390 -15.92 14.82 -5.79
CA GLY A 390 -14.85 15.80 -5.92
C GLY A 390 -13.48 15.33 -5.41
N LEU A 391 -13.31 14.04 -5.07
CA LEU A 391 -11.98 13.44 -4.89
C LEU A 391 -11.25 13.23 -6.22
N ASP A 392 -11.97 13.29 -7.35
CA ASP A 392 -11.44 12.99 -8.67
C ASP A 392 -10.78 11.58 -8.74
N ASP A 393 -11.31 10.65 -7.92
CA ASP A 393 -10.83 9.27 -7.80
C ASP A 393 -11.81 8.23 -8.37
N ARG A 394 -11.68 7.95 -9.66
CA ARG A 394 -12.57 7.01 -10.35
C ARG A 394 -12.49 5.59 -9.77
N LYS A 395 -11.32 5.12 -9.31
CA LYS A 395 -11.21 3.76 -8.72
C LYS A 395 -12.02 3.62 -7.43
N ALA A 396 -12.05 4.66 -6.59
CA ALA A 396 -12.85 4.64 -5.36
C ALA A 396 -14.35 4.55 -5.67
N GLU A 397 -14.83 5.34 -6.64
CA GLU A 397 -16.24 5.29 -7.07
C GLU A 397 -16.61 3.91 -7.63
N LEU A 398 -15.75 3.33 -8.48
CA LEU A 398 -15.93 2.00 -9.06
C LEU A 398 -15.92 0.90 -8.00
N ALA A 399 -14.99 0.97 -7.05
CA ALA A 399 -14.89 0.04 -5.93
C ALA A 399 -16.16 0.03 -5.09
N LEU A 400 -16.62 1.22 -4.69
CA LEU A 400 -17.85 1.38 -3.91
C LEU A 400 -19.08 0.90 -4.69
N ALA A 401 -19.17 1.20 -5.98
CA ALA A 401 -20.31 0.79 -6.80
C ALA A 401 -20.39 -0.74 -6.95
N ALA A 402 -19.25 -1.38 -7.24
CA ALA A 402 -19.17 -2.84 -7.32
C ALA A 402 -19.47 -3.50 -5.95
N ALA A 403 -18.95 -2.93 -4.87
CA ALA A 403 -19.23 -3.40 -3.51
C ALA A 403 -20.72 -3.31 -3.15
N ILE A 404 -21.38 -2.19 -3.42
CA ILE A 404 -22.80 -2.00 -3.14
C ILE A 404 -23.66 -2.99 -3.95
N ASP A 405 -23.31 -3.26 -5.20
CA ASP A 405 -24.03 -4.25 -5.99
C ASP A 405 -23.78 -5.68 -5.49
N ALA A 406 -22.58 -6.00 -5.01
CA ALA A 406 -22.30 -7.28 -4.36
C ALA A 406 -23.13 -7.43 -3.07
N VAL A 407 -23.24 -6.36 -2.29
CA VAL A 407 -24.07 -6.32 -1.07
C VAL A 407 -25.54 -6.53 -1.41
N ARG A 408 -26.08 -5.81 -2.41
CA ARG A 408 -27.47 -5.97 -2.87
C ARG A 408 -27.77 -7.37 -3.39
N SER A 409 -26.82 -7.96 -4.11
CA SER A 409 -26.90 -9.32 -4.66
C SER A 409 -26.95 -10.38 -3.55
N HIS A 410 -26.19 -10.16 -2.47
CA HIS A 410 -26.18 -11.06 -1.31
C HIS A 410 -27.38 -10.87 -0.37
N GLY A 411 -27.71 -9.62 -0.01
CA GLY A 411 -28.69 -9.27 1.01
C GLY A 411 -28.04 -8.74 2.30
N ALA A 412 -28.49 -9.23 3.45
CA ALA A 412 -28.04 -8.74 4.75
C ALA A 412 -26.60 -9.20 5.08
N PHE A 413 -25.78 -8.27 5.58
CA PHE A 413 -24.41 -8.55 6.03
C PHE A 413 -24.35 -8.78 7.53
N ASP A 414 -23.53 -9.74 7.96
CA ASP A 414 -23.18 -9.92 9.36
C ASP A 414 -22.34 -8.72 9.84
N PRO A 415 -22.68 -8.06 10.97
CA PRO A 415 -21.84 -6.99 11.53
C PRO A 415 -20.40 -7.42 11.84
N ALA A 416 -20.12 -8.71 11.99
CA ALA A 416 -18.78 -9.27 12.16
C ALA A 416 -17.99 -9.43 10.85
N ALA A 417 -18.61 -9.20 9.69
CA ALA A 417 -17.94 -9.33 8.39
C ALA A 417 -16.81 -8.30 8.23
N GLY A 418 -15.79 -8.66 7.45
CA GLY A 418 -14.67 -7.78 7.10
C GLY A 418 -14.70 -7.31 5.64
N VAL A 419 -13.70 -6.51 5.28
CA VAL A 419 -13.51 -5.98 3.92
C VAL A 419 -12.06 -6.16 3.50
N ALA A 420 -11.83 -6.77 2.34
CA ALA A 420 -10.50 -6.89 1.72
C ALA A 420 -10.53 -6.26 0.31
N TYR A 421 -9.72 -5.24 0.10
CA TYR A 421 -9.72 -4.45 -1.13
C TYR A 421 -8.34 -4.47 -1.77
N GLY A 422 -8.25 -4.82 -3.04
CA GLY A 422 -7.04 -4.71 -3.86
C GLY A 422 -7.11 -3.52 -4.80
N THR A 423 -6.02 -2.75 -4.90
CA THR A 423 -5.97 -1.59 -5.81
C THR A 423 -4.57 -1.40 -6.39
N GLY A 424 -4.51 -0.75 -7.55
CA GLY A 424 -3.27 -0.36 -8.22
C GLY A 424 -2.73 1.00 -7.75
N LEU A 425 -1.92 1.61 -8.63
CA LEU A 425 -1.25 2.90 -8.43
C LEU A 425 -2.23 4.01 -7.99
N SER A 426 -1.80 4.85 -7.05
CA SER A 426 -2.43 6.15 -6.85
C SER A 426 -2.16 7.01 -8.08
N SER A 427 -3.22 7.34 -8.81
CA SER A 427 -3.16 8.24 -9.96
C SER A 427 -3.26 9.68 -9.48
N VAL A 428 -2.34 10.57 -9.84
CA VAL A 428 -2.57 12.03 -9.64
C VAL A 428 -3.52 12.51 -10.73
N SER A 429 -4.56 13.27 -10.38
CA SER A 429 -5.48 13.85 -11.38
C SER A 429 -4.87 15.09 -12.05
N VAL A 430 -5.16 15.34 -13.34
CA VAL A 430 -4.74 16.60 -14.02
C VAL A 430 -5.17 17.83 -13.23
N ARG A 431 -6.41 17.83 -12.73
CA ARG A 431 -6.97 18.94 -11.96
C ARG A 431 -6.18 19.22 -10.68
N GLU A 432 -5.73 18.18 -9.98
CA GLU A 432 -4.87 18.32 -8.80
C GLU A 432 -3.53 18.94 -9.17
N LEU A 433 -2.92 18.53 -10.29
CA LEU A 433 -1.68 19.15 -10.79
C LEU A 433 -1.87 20.65 -11.12
N GLU A 434 -2.99 20.99 -11.77
CA GLU A 434 -3.33 22.37 -12.15
C GLU A 434 -3.64 23.28 -10.96
N GLN A 435 -4.33 22.74 -9.94
CA GLN A 435 -4.76 23.53 -8.78
C GLN A 435 -3.68 23.65 -7.73
N ASP A 436 -2.96 22.55 -7.48
CA ASP A 436 -2.13 22.44 -6.29
C ASP A 436 -0.65 22.71 -6.61
N TYR A 437 -0.20 22.60 -7.87
CA TYR A 437 1.24 22.70 -8.22
C TYR A 437 1.57 23.77 -9.27
N LEU A 438 0.87 23.80 -10.40
CA LEU A 438 1.15 24.76 -11.48
C LEU A 438 1.24 26.23 -11.01
N PRO A 439 0.38 26.73 -10.10
CA PRO A 439 0.41 28.13 -9.66
C PRO A 439 1.68 28.50 -8.88
N PHE A 440 2.46 27.49 -8.46
CA PHE A 440 3.62 27.65 -7.61
C PHE A 440 4.91 27.24 -8.31
N LEU A 441 4.88 27.01 -9.63
CA LEU A 441 6.12 26.78 -10.37
C LEU A 441 6.85 28.09 -10.63
N THR A 442 8.16 28.06 -10.45
CA THR A 442 9.07 29.12 -10.86
C THR A 442 9.27 29.12 -12.38
N ALA A 443 9.85 30.19 -12.92
CA ALA A 443 10.09 30.32 -14.37
C ALA A 443 11.01 29.21 -14.94
N ASP A 444 11.87 28.61 -14.11
CA ASP A 444 12.72 27.47 -14.45
C ASP A 444 12.06 26.11 -14.18
N GLY A 445 10.80 26.09 -13.73
CA GLY A 445 10.00 24.87 -13.58
C GLY A 445 10.17 24.15 -12.24
N ALA A 446 10.87 24.74 -11.29
CA ALA A 446 10.96 24.24 -9.92
C ALA A 446 9.73 24.66 -9.10
N LEU A 447 9.48 24.01 -7.96
CA LEU A 447 8.42 24.41 -7.05
C LEU A 447 8.91 25.56 -6.15
N ASP A 448 8.23 26.71 -6.16
CA ASP A 448 8.41 27.77 -5.18
C ASP A 448 7.76 27.34 -3.86
N PHE A 449 8.52 26.68 -3.00
CA PHE A 449 8.09 26.22 -1.68
C PHE A 449 7.50 27.36 -0.84
N ALA A 450 8.07 28.56 -0.93
CA ALA A 450 7.62 29.69 -0.13
C ALA A 450 6.24 30.21 -0.58
N ALA A 451 6.03 30.33 -1.89
CA ALA A 451 4.72 30.68 -2.45
C ALA A 451 3.70 29.55 -2.22
N PHE A 452 4.12 28.31 -2.42
CA PHE A 452 3.31 27.12 -2.19
C PHE A 452 2.78 27.08 -0.75
N GLY A 453 3.64 27.31 0.25
CA GLY A 453 3.23 27.33 1.66
C GLY A 453 2.16 28.33 2.04
N ARG A 454 2.30 29.53 1.50
CA ARG A 454 1.42 30.68 1.77
C ARG A 454 0.20 30.72 0.85
N GLY A 455 0.21 29.91 -0.21
CA GLY A 455 -0.81 29.88 -1.24
C GLY A 455 -2.19 29.52 -0.66
N PRO A 456 -3.27 30.03 -1.24
CA PRO A 456 -4.63 29.62 -0.91
C PRO A 456 -4.85 28.20 -1.44
N HIS A 457 -4.27 27.20 -0.78
CA HIS A 457 -4.64 25.82 -1.03
C HIS A 457 -6.11 25.68 -0.63
N PRO A 458 -6.95 25.06 -1.48
CA PRO A 458 -8.31 24.75 -1.05
C PRO A 458 -8.21 24.03 0.30
N LYS A 459 -8.96 24.50 1.31
CA LYS A 459 -9.10 23.86 2.64
C LYS A 459 -9.84 22.52 2.53
N ARG A 460 -9.39 21.66 1.63
CA ARG A 460 -9.84 20.31 1.42
C ARG A 460 -8.73 19.47 2.02
N PRO A 461 -8.94 18.88 3.21
CA PRO A 461 -7.99 17.94 3.85
C PRO A 461 -7.48 16.83 2.91
N GLN A 462 -8.19 16.66 1.80
CA GLN A 462 -8.05 15.60 0.81
C GLN A 462 -7.00 15.91 -0.29
N SER A 463 -6.53 17.16 -0.47
CA SER A 463 -5.80 17.58 -1.69
C SER A 463 -4.26 17.69 -1.57
N PRO A 464 -3.52 16.61 -1.29
CA PRO A 464 -2.35 16.44 -2.16
C PRO A 464 -2.13 15.01 -2.68
N TRP A 465 -2.94 14.06 -2.18
CA TRP A 465 -3.04 12.67 -2.61
C TRP A 465 -4.45 12.18 -2.24
N ARG A 466 -5.47 12.67 -2.96
CA ARG A 466 -6.93 12.40 -2.75
C ARG A 466 -7.32 10.91 -2.67
N HIS A 467 -6.37 10.03 -2.95
CA HIS A 467 -6.45 8.59 -2.94
C HIS A 467 -5.94 8.04 -1.61
N LEU A 468 -6.72 8.25 -0.55
CA LEU A 468 -6.67 7.33 0.58
C LEU A 468 -7.06 5.97 0.02
N VAL A 469 -6.05 5.16 -0.31
CA VAL A 469 -6.23 3.90 -1.03
C VAL A 469 -7.01 2.86 -0.22
N ASP A 470 -7.09 3.07 1.09
CA ASP A 470 -7.92 2.38 2.07
C ASP A 470 -9.31 3.01 2.26
N ARG A 471 -9.58 4.20 1.72
CA ARG A 471 -10.87 4.89 1.87
C ARG A 471 -12.08 4.06 1.45
N PRO A 472 -12.05 3.29 0.35
CA PRO A 472 -13.16 2.40 0.04
C PRO A 472 -13.44 1.39 1.17
N VAL A 473 -12.40 0.84 1.80
CA VAL A 473 -12.52 -0.07 2.95
C VAL A 473 -13.24 0.62 4.10
N ASP A 474 -12.81 1.82 4.47
CA ASP A 474 -13.40 2.57 5.58
C ASP A 474 -14.85 2.96 5.33
N LEU A 475 -15.13 3.50 4.15
CA LEU A 475 -16.46 3.94 3.77
C LEU A 475 -17.44 2.75 3.76
N LEU A 476 -17.01 1.59 3.24
CA LEU A 476 -17.82 0.38 3.26
C LEU A 476 -18.05 -0.14 4.67
N ARG A 477 -17.01 -0.19 5.52
CA ARG A 477 -17.15 -0.61 6.92
C ARG A 477 -18.12 0.30 7.68
N ARG A 478 -18.03 1.62 7.51
CA ARG A 478 -18.94 2.58 8.15
C ARG A 478 -20.37 2.46 7.63
N HIS A 479 -20.54 2.45 6.31
CA HIS A 479 -21.85 2.37 5.67
C HIS A 479 -22.62 1.09 6.05
N LEU A 480 -21.91 -0.04 6.08
CA LEU A 480 -22.47 -1.36 6.40
C LEU A 480 -22.41 -1.68 7.91
N ARG A 481 -21.84 -0.80 8.74
CA ARG A 481 -21.63 -0.97 10.19
C ARG A 481 -20.86 -2.24 10.54
N LEU A 482 -19.87 -2.56 9.72
CA LEU A 482 -19.00 -3.72 9.90
C LEU A 482 -17.96 -3.46 10.99
N ARG A 483 -17.74 -4.47 11.80
CA ARG A 483 -16.77 -4.49 12.90
C ARG A 483 -15.64 -5.49 12.65
N GLY A 484 -15.74 -6.28 11.58
CA GLY A 484 -14.65 -7.14 11.13
C GLY A 484 -13.47 -6.33 10.57
N PRO A 485 -12.37 -7.01 10.26
CA PRO A 485 -11.12 -6.40 9.80
C PRO A 485 -11.29 -5.73 8.44
N GLY A 486 -10.63 -4.58 8.27
CA GLY A 486 -10.40 -3.95 6.97
C GLY A 486 -8.98 -4.17 6.52
N SER A 487 -8.75 -4.45 5.23
CA SER A 487 -7.40 -4.52 4.68
C SER A 487 -7.33 -4.06 3.23
N CYS A 488 -6.25 -3.35 2.91
CA CYS A 488 -5.92 -2.93 1.56
C CYS A 488 -4.65 -3.63 1.07
N HIS A 489 -4.72 -4.24 -0.12
CA HIS A 489 -3.67 -5.06 -0.72
C HIS A 489 -3.06 -4.35 -1.92
N PHE A 490 -1.74 -4.39 -2.01
CA PHE A 490 -0.96 -3.79 -3.09
C PHE A 490 -0.02 -4.85 -3.64
N SER A 491 -0.34 -5.43 -4.78
CA SER A 491 0.56 -6.34 -5.48
C SER A 491 0.42 -6.17 -7.00
N ALA A 492 0.35 -4.90 -7.41
CA ALA A 492 0.07 -4.51 -8.79
C ALA A 492 -1.15 -5.27 -9.34
N CYS A 493 -1.02 -5.90 -10.51
CA CYS A 493 -2.10 -6.64 -11.16
C CYS A 493 -2.66 -7.80 -10.32
N ALA A 494 -1.92 -8.28 -9.31
CA ALA A 494 -2.37 -9.37 -8.43
C ALA A 494 -3.17 -8.90 -7.21
N ALA A 495 -3.27 -7.58 -6.95
CA ALA A 495 -3.83 -7.02 -5.72
C ALA A 495 -5.24 -7.53 -5.40
N ALA A 496 -6.13 -7.56 -6.38
CA ALA A 496 -7.50 -8.03 -6.19
C ALA A 496 -7.58 -9.54 -5.91
N ALA A 497 -6.73 -10.34 -6.59
CA ALA A 497 -6.66 -11.78 -6.37
C ALA A 497 -6.11 -12.10 -4.96
N GLU A 498 -5.11 -11.34 -4.52
CA GLU A 498 -4.56 -11.45 -3.18
C GLU A 498 -5.58 -11.06 -2.11
N ALA A 499 -6.34 -9.98 -2.31
CA ALA A 499 -7.42 -9.57 -1.40
C ALA A 499 -8.51 -10.66 -1.28
N ILE A 500 -8.88 -11.31 -2.38
CA ILE A 500 -9.84 -12.43 -2.40
C ILE A 500 -9.27 -13.65 -1.68
N GLY A 501 -8.01 -14.01 -1.94
CA GLY A 501 -7.33 -15.12 -1.26
C GLY A 501 -7.25 -14.90 0.25
N HIS A 502 -6.82 -13.71 0.65
CA HIS A 502 -6.76 -13.28 2.05
C HIS A 502 -8.12 -13.33 2.75
N ALA A 503 -9.17 -12.88 2.07
CA ALA A 503 -10.54 -12.97 2.58
C ALA A 503 -10.99 -14.43 2.76
N ALA A 504 -10.69 -15.31 1.80
CA ALA A 504 -11.01 -16.72 1.88
C ALA A 504 -10.28 -17.39 3.05
N ASP A 505 -9.00 -17.07 3.26
CA ASP A 505 -8.21 -17.63 4.35
C ASP A 505 -8.75 -17.21 5.72
N ARG A 506 -9.18 -15.95 5.89
CA ARG A 506 -9.82 -15.50 7.13
C ARG A 506 -11.14 -16.23 7.43
N ILE A 507 -11.95 -16.50 6.41
CA ILE A 507 -13.18 -17.28 6.57
C ILE A 507 -12.85 -18.73 6.94
N ARG A 508 -11.89 -19.36 6.25
CA ARG A 508 -11.44 -20.74 6.55
C ARG A 508 -10.87 -20.89 7.94
N ARG A 509 -10.17 -19.87 8.45
CA ARG A 509 -9.66 -19.80 9.82
C ARG A 509 -10.76 -19.55 10.85
N GLY A 510 -12.00 -19.26 10.43
CA GLY A 510 -13.11 -18.94 11.32
C GLY A 510 -12.94 -17.59 12.03
N GLU A 511 -12.07 -16.70 11.53
CA GLU A 511 -11.85 -15.37 12.09
C GLU A 511 -13.05 -14.45 11.88
N VAL A 512 -13.73 -14.65 10.75
CA VAL A 512 -14.88 -13.88 10.31
C VAL A 512 -15.89 -14.81 9.63
N PRO A 513 -17.19 -14.56 9.76
CA PRO A 513 -18.21 -15.36 9.10
C PRO A 513 -18.31 -15.05 7.60
N MET A 514 -17.84 -13.87 7.19
CA MET A 514 -18.01 -13.34 5.83
C MET A 514 -17.00 -12.24 5.55
N MET A 515 -16.66 -12.06 4.27
CA MET A 515 -15.83 -10.98 3.78
C MET A 515 -16.43 -10.38 2.52
N LEU A 516 -16.42 -9.05 2.42
CA LEU A 516 -16.53 -8.35 1.16
C LEU A 516 -15.13 -8.23 0.54
N ALA A 517 -14.90 -8.87 -0.60
CA ALA A 517 -13.57 -8.92 -1.21
C ALA A 517 -13.59 -8.59 -2.70
N GLY A 518 -12.56 -7.89 -3.18
CA GLY A 518 -12.41 -7.56 -4.59
C GLY A 518 -11.37 -6.47 -4.81
N GLY A 519 -11.47 -5.76 -5.94
CA GLY A 519 -10.58 -4.66 -6.24
C GLY A 519 -11.11 -3.75 -7.33
N ALA A 520 -10.48 -2.59 -7.49
CA ALA A 520 -10.76 -1.66 -8.57
C ALA A 520 -9.49 -0.94 -9.00
N ASP A 521 -9.47 -0.54 -10.27
CA ASP A 521 -8.41 0.28 -10.83
C ASP A 521 -8.98 1.17 -11.94
N SER A 522 -8.30 2.27 -12.21
CA SER A 522 -8.62 3.21 -13.30
C SER A 522 -7.36 3.95 -13.73
N MET A 523 -6.52 3.30 -14.52
CA MET A 523 -5.31 3.92 -15.09
C MET A 523 -5.53 4.62 -16.44
N VAL A 524 -6.78 4.76 -16.90
CA VAL A 524 -7.11 5.50 -18.13
C VAL A 524 -7.12 7.00 -17.85
N HIS A 525 -5.93 7.58 -17.72
CA HIS A 525 -5.66 8.98 -17.43
C HIS A 525 -4.28 9.36 -18.03
N PRO A 526 -4.06 10.60 -18.51
CA PRO A 526 -2.84 11.00 -19.20
C PRO A 526 -1.54 10.59 -18.47
N PHE A 527 -1.39 11.02 -17.23
CA PHE A 527 -0.18 10.73 -16.42
C PHE A 527 -0.11 9.26 -15.94
N GLY A 528 -1.24 8.55 -15.91
CA GLY A 528 -1.27 7.13 -15.56
C GLY A 528 -0.79 6.24 -16.71
N MET A 529 -1.10 6.63 -17.95
CA MET A 529 -0.73 5.86 -19.14
C MET A 529 0.72 6.12 -19.59
N LEU A 530 1.23 7.35 -19.47
CA LEU A 530 2.55 7.74 -19.99
C LEU A 530 3.70 6.82 -19.55
N PRO A 531 3.83 6.42 -18.27
CA PRO A 531 4.88 5.50 -17.86
C PRO A 531 4.82 4.15 -18.59
N PHE A 532 3.62 3.57 -18.77
CA PHE A 532 3.46 2.30 -19.48
C PHE A 532 3.66 2.43 -20.99
N ILE A 533 3.33 3.58 -21.57
CA ILE A 533 3.67 3.93 -22.95
C ILE A 533 5.18 3.98 -23.13
N LEU A 534 5.88 4.68 -22.23
CA LEU A 534 7.35 4.81 -22.26
C LEU A 534 8.08 3.48 -22.02
N LEU A 535 7.47 2.56 -21.25
CA LEU A 535 7.96 1.20 -21.05
C LEU A 535 7.71 0.28 -22.26
N GLY A 536 6.89 0.71 -23.22
CA GLY A 536 6.45 -0.12 -24.33
C GLY A 536 5.52 -1.26 -23.92
N ALA A 537 4.84 -1.12 -22.77
CA ALA A 537 3.92 -2.13 -22.21
C ALA A 537 2.47 -1.98 -22.71
N THR A 538 2.26 -1.14 -23.72
CA THR A 538 0.93 -0.80 -24.25
C THR A 538 0.95 -0.88 -25.77
N SER A 539 -0.11 -1.43 -26.35
CA SER A 539 -0.21 -1.61 -27.81
C SER A 539 -0.49 -0.28 -28.52
N PRO A 540 0.30 0.09 -29.54
CA PRO A 540 0.04 1.24 -30.39
C PRO A 540 -0.98 0.95 -31.51
N GLU A 541 -1.51 -0.27 -31.60
CA GLU A 541 -2.49 -0.66 -32.63
C GLU A 541 -3.73 0.24 -32.58
N ALA A 542 -4.09 0.78 -33.75
CA ALA A 542 -5.18 1.73 -33.90
C ALA A 542 -6.54 1.04 -33.95
N ASP A 543 -6.61 -0.21 -34.44
CA ASP A 543 -7.82 -1.02 -34.42
C ASP A 543 -8.11 -1.53 -32.98
N PRO A 544 -9.18 -1.07 -32.31
CA PRO A 544 -9.49 -1.51 -30.94
C PRO A 544 -9.69 -3.03 -30.82
N ALA A 545 -10.18 -3.68 -31.88
CA ALA A 545 -10.41 -5.12 -31.87
C ALA A 545 -9.10 -5.93 -31.89
N ARG A 546 -7.98 -5.30 -32.27
CA ARG A 546 -6.66 -5.92 -32.38
C ARG A 546 -5.66 -5.43 -31.33
N ALA A 547 -5.96 -4.34 -30.62
CA ALA A 547 -5.06 -3.79 -29.61
C ALA A 547 -4.87 -4.73 -28.39
N GLY A 548 -5.92 -5.43 -27.96
CA GLY A 548 -5.86 -6.34 -26.82
C GLY A 548 -5.54 -7.78 -27.23
N ARG A 549 -4.27 -8.19 -27.15
CA ARG A 549 -3.81 -9.55 -27.53
C ARG A 549 -2.92 -10.20 -26.46
N PRO A 550 -3.42 -10.37 -25.22
CA PRO A 550 -2.63 -11.02 -24.18
C PRO A 550 -2.30 -12.46 -24.63
N PHE A 551 -1.04 -12.86 -24.49
CA PHE A 551 -0.49 -14.18 -24.86
C PHE A 551 -0.32 -14.46 -26.37
N ASP A 552 -0.73 -13.55 -27.25
CA ASP A 552 -0.45 -13.69 -28.68
C ASP A 552 1.05 -13.53 -28.95
N GLN A 553 1.56 -14.30 -29.92
CA GLN A 553 2.95 -14.23 -30.36
C GLN A 553 3.27 -12.87 -31.00
N ASP A 554 2.29 -12.28 -31.69
CA ASP A 554 2.42 -11.03 -32.44
C ASP A 554 1.96 -9.81 -31.62
N ARG A 555 1.90 -9.92 -30.28
CA ARG A 555 1.60 -8.77 -29.42
C ARG A 555 2.69 -7.69 -29.57
N ASP A 556 2.26 -6.45 -29.58
CA ASP A 556 3.09 -5.26 -29.85
C ASP A 556 3.14 -4.30 -28.65
N GLY A 557 2.70 -4.78 -27.49
CA GLY A 557 2.69 -4.12 -26.18
C GLY A 557 2.33 -5.10 -25.08
#